data_AF-A0A8K0WU93-F1
#
_entry.id   AF-A0A8K0WU93-F1
#
_cell.length_a   1.000
_cell.length_b   1.000
_cell.length_c   1.000
_cell.angle_alpha   90.00
_cell.angle_beta   90.00
_cell.angle_gamma   90.00
#
_symmetry.space_group_name_H-M   'P 1'
#
loop_
_entity.id
_entity.type
_entity.pdbx_description
1 polymer ?
#
loop_
_entity_poly.entity_id
_entity_poly.type
_entity_poly.pdbx_seq_one_letter_code
_entity_poly.pdbx_strand_id
1 'polypeptide(L)'
;MAQFPNEIWLEVVRLILEPPPNLNYLAILNAVKTLSRLGRTCKALYALVQPHLYRDLRQEWSSPKLLELLSERPQLADLVRSVDLENISPTVDDIVRIFEKGRDRLRLPRDALDRLTSLIANSGEGSVLNDDEGDDDSWGFRKDAITVLCLGLFHKLETIEFPVYFGFLDGAILPTIGEPSEAPQPAGGQDGDAEAPLANLRTIAMHHDDTEYASRVSKLGSLLLLPGLQDFQGRMMDWDTSLAGSRPETKLGFLKVILEQSLIEASGFQDLLTICPRLQVLRIEWGSATVGDCELELDRFGGALREHGVQLQELDLDCRELMGYWEVDLEECSGRLGKLDGLGHLKRLSLPMDILVGKAADEEEDPAPVLQLEETPSRCSSTSPNS
;
A
#
# COMPACT_ATOMS: atom_id res chain seq x y z
N MET A 1 -40.17 -3.03 -28.88
CA MET A 1 -39.56 -2.57 -27.62
C MET A 1 -39.16 -1.12 -27.82
N ALA A 2 -39.55 -0.22 -26.94
CA ALA A 2 -39.06 1.16 -26.98
C ALA A 2 -37.53 1.12 -26.79
N GLN A 3 -36.78 1.71 -27.72
CA GLN A 3 -35.34 1.91 -27.55
C GLN A 3 -35.16 3.08 -26.59
N PHE A 4 -34.67 2.81 -25.39
CA PHE A 4 -34.17 3.86 -24.52
C PHE A 4 -32.90 4.45 -25.17
N PRO A 5 -32.73 5.79 -25.15
CA PRO A 5 -31.50 6.45 -25.59
C PRO A 5 -30.26 5.91 -24.86
N ASN A 6 -29.12 5.85 -25.56
CA ASN A 6 -27.86 5.33 -25.00
C ASN A 6 -27.41 6.13 -23.77
N GLU A 7 -27.68 7.43 -23.75
CA GLU A 7 -27.34 8.34 -22.65
C GLU A 7 -28.04 7.92 -21.35
N ILE A 8 -29.29 7.45 -21.44
CA ILE A 8 -30.02 6.96 -20.27
C ILE A 8 -29.39 5.66 -19.76
N TRP A 9 -29.03 4.74 -20.66
CA TRP A 9 -28.35 3.51 -20.27
C TRP A 9 -26.99 3.79 -19.62
N LEU A 10 -26.20 4.70 -20.17
CA LEU A 10 -24.91 5.08 -19.60
C LEU A 10 -25.07 5.70 -18.20
N GLU A 11 -26.08 6.53 -17.99
CA GLU A 11 -26.34 7.09 -16.66
C GLU A 11 -26.79 6.01 -15.66
N VAL A 12 -27.60 5.05 -16.08
CA VAL A 12 -27.96 3.88 -15.25
C VAL A 12 -26.72 3.06 -14.89
N VAL A 13 -25.83 2.80 -15.86
CA VAL A 13 -24.57 2.08 -15.64
C VAL A 13 -23.69 2.84 -14.65
N ARG A 14 -23.53 4.15 -14.84
CA ARG A 14 -22.76 5.02 -13.95
C ARG A 14 -23.28 4.97 -12.53
N LEU A 15 -24.59 5.12 -12.33
CA LEU A 15 -25.21 5.07 -11.00
C LEU A 15 -25.07 3.71 -10.31
N ILE A 16 -24.99 2.61 -11.07
CA ILE A 16 -24.78 1.26 -10.54
C ILE A 16 -23.32 1.05 -10.13
N LEU A 17 -22.36 1.53 -10.93
CA LEU A 17 -20.93 1.29 -10.73
C LEU A 17 -20.24 2.34 -9.85
N GLU A 18 -20.80 3.54 -9.79
CA GLU A 18 -20.42 4.64 -8.90
C GLU A 18 -21.59 4.95 -7.94
N PRO A 19 -21.98 3.98 -7.09
CA PRO A 19 -23.07 4.17 -6.17
C PRO A 19 -22.72 5.25 -5.13
N PRO A 20 -23.70 6.00 -4.63
CA PRO A 20 -23.45 6.93 -3.54
C PRO A 20 -22.90 6.19 -2.31
N PRO A 21 -22.06 6.85 -1.48
CA PRO A 21 -21.29 6.19 -0.41
C PRO A 21 -22.16 5.49 0.65
N ASN A 22 -23.45 5.79 0.70
CA ASN A 22 -24.38 5.25 1.69
C ASN A 22 -25.12 4.00 1.20
N LEU A 23 -24.89 3.55 -0.05
CA LEU A 23 -25.59 2.40 -0.60
C LEU A 23 -25.03 1.09 -0.04
N ASN A 24 -25.93 0.16 0.30
CA ASN A 24 -25.54 -1.16 0.77
C ASN A 24 -24.75 -1.92 -0.32
N TYR A 25 -23.59 -2.43 0.05
CA TYR A 25 -22.71 -3.24 -0.79
C TYR A 25 -23.41 -4.39 -1.54
N LEU A 26 -24.25 -5.17 -0.86
CA LEU A 26 -24.99 -6.26 -1.48
C LEU A 26 -25.96 -5.78 -2.57
N ALA A 27 -26.49 -4.55 -2.44
CA ALA A 27 -27.35 -3.96 -3.47
C ALA A 27 -26.55 -3.64 -4.73
N ILE A 28 -25.32 -3.13 -4.57
CA ILE A 28 -24.40 -2.82 -5.67
C ILE A 28 -24.03 -4.10 -6.42
N LEU A 29 -23.62 -5.14 -5.69
CA LEU A 29 -23.29 -6.45 -6.26
C LEU A 29 -24.46 -7.03 -7.07
N ASN A 30 -25.68 -6.98 -6.52
CA ASN A 30 -26.88 -7.46 -7.19
C ASN A 30 -27.23 -6.64 -8.44
N ALA A 31 -27.00 -5.32 -8.40
CA ALA A 31 -27.20 -4.44 -9.55
C ALA A 31 -26.21 -4.76 -10.68
N VAL A 32 -24.92 -4.98 -10.37
CA VAL A 32 -23.91 -5.38 -11.36
C VAL A 32 -24.24 -6.75 -11.95
N LYS A 33 -24.59 -7.74 -11.12
CA LYS A 33 -25.01 -9.07 -11.59
C LYS A 33 -26.21 -8.97 -12.53
N THR A 34 -27.18 -8.12 -12.19
CA THR A 34 -28.35 -7.84 -13.03
C THR A 34 -27.93 -7.21 -14.35
N LEU A 35 -27.05 -6.20 -14.30
CA LEU A 35 -26.55 -5.50 -15.48
C LEU A 35 -25.79 -6.44 -16.42
N SER A 36 -24.95 -7.33 -15.88
CA SER A 36 -24.26 -8.37 -16.65
C SER A 36 -25.24 -9.34 -17.31
N ARG A 37 -26.30 -9.77 -16.60
CA ARG A 37 -27.36 -10.63 -17.16
C ARG A 37 -28.15 -9.93 -18.26
N LEU A 38 -28.50 -8.65 -18.06
CA LEU A 38 -29.19 -7.83 -19.06
C LEU A 38 -28.33 -7.59 -20.30
N GLY A 39 -27.03 -7.37 -20.13
CA GLY A 39 -26.09 -7.31 -21.24
C GLY A 39 -26.13 -8.59 -22.07
N ARG A 40 -26.13 -9.77 -21.43
CA ARG A 40 -26.20 -11.06 -22.16
C ARG A 40 -27.48 -11.24 -22.97
N THR A 41 -28.59 -10.62 -22.58
CA THR A 41 -29.86 -10.73 -23.33
C THR A 41 -30.01 -9.66 -24.42
N CYS A 42 -29.28 -8.54 -24.34
CA CYS A 42 -29.35 -7.43 -25.29
C CYS A 42 -27.96 -7.02 -25.79
N LYS A 43 -27.62 -7.37 -27.03
CA LYS A 43 -26.30 -7.05 -27.64
C LYS A 43 -25.97 -5.55 -27.63
N ALA A 44 -26.96 -4.70 -27.91
CA ALA A 44 -26.78 -3.25 -27.90
C ALA A 44 -26.44 -2.73 -26.50
N LEU A 45 -27.16 -3.22 -25.48
CA LEU A 45 -26.85 -2.90 -24.08
C LEU A 45 -25.48 -3.44 -23.68
N TYR A 46 -25.13 -4.67 -24.09
CA TYR A 46 -23.82 -5.25 -23.80
C TYR A 46 -22.68 -4.39 -24.34
N ALA A 47 -22.79 -3.90 -25.56
CA ALA A 47 -21.75 -3.04 -26.16
C ALA A 47 -21.54 -1.74 -25.36
N LEU A 48 -22.59 -1.18 -24.77
CA LEU A 48 -22.51 0.00 -23.91
C LEU A 48 -21.95 -0.33 -22.53
N VAL A 49 -22.37 -1.45 -21.96
CA VAL A 49 -22.10 -1.83 -20.57
C VAL A 49 -20.71 -2.46 -20.40
N GLN A 50 -20.26 -3.22 -21.40
CA GLN A 50 -19.04 -4.03 -21.34
C GLN A 50 -17.80 -3.22 -20.93
N PRO A 51 -17.48 -2.06 -21.53
CA PRO A 51 -16.33 -1.25 -21.10
C PRO A 51 -16.33 -0.95 -19.61
N HIS A 52 -17.51 -0.68 -19.04
CA HIS A 52 -17.63 -0.32 -17.64
C HIS A 52 -17.60 -1.54 -16.70
N LEU A 53 -18.14 -2.69 -17.12
CA LEU A 53 -18.11 -3.92 -16.31
C LEU A 53 -16.70 -4.49 -16.14
N TYR A 54 -15.83 -4.33 -17.14
CA TYR A 54 -14.47 -4.87 -17.09
C TYR A 54 -13.42 -3.82 -16.72
N ARG A 55 -13.79 -2.55 -16.57
CA ARG A 55 -12.84 -1.47 -16.24
C ARG A 55 -12.19 -1.69 -14.88
N ASP A 56 -13.01 -1.94 -13.86
CA ASP A 56 -12.58 -2.04 -12.47
C ASP A 56 -12.94 -3.43 -11.94
N LEU A 57 -11.95 -4.33 -11.91
CA LEU A 57 -12.10 -5.68 -11.39
C LEU A 57 -11.94 -5.65 -9.87
N ARG A 58 -13.01 -5.28 -9.16
CA ARG A 58 -13.04 -5.26 -7.69
C ARG A 58 -13.14 -6.67 -7.11
N GLN A 59 -12.76 -6.81 -5.83
CA GLN A 59 -12.86 -8.00 -4.94
C GLN A 59 -13.87 -9.08 -5.37
N GLU A 60 -15.09 -8.67 -5.71
CA GLU A 60 -16.24 -9.56 -5.96
C GLU A 60 -16.23 -10.25 -7.32
N TRP A 61 -15.44 -9.75 -8.27
CA TRP A 61 -15.44 -10.21 -9.66
C TRP A 61 -14.15 -10.93 -10.03
N SER A 62 -13.09 -10.76 -9.23
CA SER A 62 -11.79 -11.41 -9.33
C SER A 62 -11.88 -12.91 -9.03
N SER A 63 -12.72 -13.63 -9.78
CA SER A 63 -12.75 -15.08 -9.81
C SER A 63 -11.70 -15.59 -10.79
N PRO A 64 -11.04 -16.73 -10.50
CA PRO A 64 -10.10 -17.33 -11.44
C PRO A 64 -10.68 -17.57 -12.84
N LYS A 65 -11.98 -17.90 -12.93
CA LYS A 65 -12.72 -18.06 -14.19
C LYS A 65 -12.83 -16.76 -14.99
N LEU A 66 -12.93 -15.60 -14.32
CA LEU A 66 -12.92 -14.31 -15.01
C LEU A 66 -11.52 -14.04 -15.57
N LEU A 67 -10.47 -14.22 -14.76
CA LEU A 67 -9.10 -14.02 -15.22
C LEU A 67 -8.75 -14.94 -16.39
N GLU A 68 -9.24 -16.19 -16.36
CA GLU A 68 -9.16 -17.12 -17.47
C GLU A 68 -9.88 -16.61 -18.73
N LEU A 69 -11.10 -16.07 -18.59
CA LEU A 69 -11.81 -15.47 -19.72
C LEU A 69 -11.05 -14.27 -20.31
N LEU A 70 -10.44 -13.44 -19.47
CA LEU A 70 -9.62 -12.30 -19.88
C LEU A 70 -8.31 -12.78 -20.53
N SER A 71 -7.74 -13.88 -20.03
CA SER A 71 -6.61 -14.57 -20.64
C SER A 71 -6.97 -15.35 -21.92
N GLU A 72 -8.24 -15.41 -22.33
CA GLU A 72 -8.65 -15.85 -23.67
C GLU A 72 -9.05 -14.69 -24.59
N ARG A 73 -9.48 -13.55 -24.02
CA ARG A 73 -10.12 -12.46 -24.76
C ARG A 73 -9.36 -11.14 -24.59
N PRO A 74 -8.31 -10.90 -25.41
CA PRO A 74 -7.50 -9.68 -25.33
C PRO A 74 -8.33 -8.40 -25.32
N GLN A 75 -9.32 -8.30 -26.21
CA GLN A 75 -10.20 -7.14 -26.30
C GLN A 75 -10.96 -6.81 -25.00
N LEU A 76 -11.13 -7.78 -24.08
CA LEU A 76 -11.70 -7.55 -22.76
C LEU A 76 -10.64 -7.16 -21.74
N ALA A 77 -9.48 -7.84 -21.77
CA ALA A 77 -8.33 -7.49 -20.94
C ALA A 77 -7.89 -6.03 -21.17
N ASP A 78 -7.99 -5.55 -22.41
CA ASP A 78 -7.69 -4.17 -22.83
C ASP A 78 -8.63 -3.11 -22.21
N LEU A 79 -9.76 -3.53 -21.63
CA LEU A 79 -10.71 -2.65 -20.95
C LEU A 79 -10.33 -2.46 -19.48
N VAL A 80 -9.54 -3.36 -18.91
CA VAL A 80 -9.15 -3.35 -17.49
C VAL A 80 -8.25 -2.15 -17.22
N ARG A 81 -8.56 -1.42 -16.15
CA ARG A 81 -7.83 -0.25 -15.63
C ARG A 81 -7.50 -0.39 -14.16
N SER A 82 -8.35 -1.04 -13.39
CA SER A 82 -8.11 -1.31 -11.98
C SER A 82 -8.36 -2.78 -11.68
N VAL A 83 -7.50 -3.38 -10.86
CA VAL A 83 -7.64 -4.75 -10.37
C VAL A 83 -7.35 -4.79 -8.89
N ASP A 84 -8.24 -5.44 -8.16
CA ASP A 84 -8.10 -5.74 -6.73
C ASP A 84 -8.10 -7.27 -6.55
N LEU A 85 -7.03 -7.75 -5.92
CA LEU A 85 -6.69 -9.15 -5.70
C LEU A 85 -6.81 -9.59 -4.23
N GLU A 86 -7.39 -8.77 -3.34
CA GLU A 86 -7.55 -9.08 -1.90
C GLU A 86 -8.21 -10.46 -1.70
N ASN A 87 -9.38 -10.67 -2.28
CA ASN A 87 -10.15 -11.91 -2.10
C ASN A 87 -9.91 -12.99 -3.16
N ILE A 88 -8.90 -12.85 -4.03
CA ILE A 88 -8.66 -13.92 -5.02
C ILE A 88 -7.91 -15.08 -4.39
N SER A 89 -8.50 -16.28 -4.44
CA SER A 89 -7.89 -17.49 -3.88
C SER A 89 -7.70 -18.52 -4.98
N PRO A 90 -6.77 -18.29 -5.93
CA PRO A 90 -6.61 -19.18 -7.07
C PRO A 90 -5.94 -20.49 -6.62
N THR A 91 -6.38 -21.62 -7.15
CA THR A 91 -5.61 -22.86 -7.02
C THR A 91 -4.39 -22.84 -7.94
N VAL A 92 -3.45 -23.76 -7.75
CA VAL A 92 -2.34 -23.95 -8.69
C VAL A 92 -2.87 -24.24 -10.11
N ASP A 93 -3.88 -25.10 -10.23
CA ASP A 93 -4.54 -25.41 -11.51
C ASP A 93 -5.16 -24.18 -12.17
N ASP A 94 -5.72 -23.27 -11.37
CA ASP A 94 -6.24 -22.01 -11.90
C ASP A 94 -5.12 -21.14 -12.46
N ILE A 95 -4.00 -20.99 -11.74
CA ILE A 95 -2.83 -20.22 -12.20
C ILE A 95 -2.27 -20.81 -13.49
N VAL A 96 -2.07 -22.13 -13.54
CA VAL A 96 -1.60 -22.86 -14.74
C VAL A 96 -2.55 -22.59 -15.92
N ARG A 97 -3.86 -22.72 -15.71
CA ARG A 97 -4.87 -22.54 -16.77
C ARG A 97 -4.91 -21.11 -17.29
N ILE A 98 -4.79 -20.12 -16.40
CA ILE A 98 -4.73 -18.70 -16.76
C ILE A 98 -3.44 -18.41 -17.54
N PHE A 99 -2.29 -18.89 -17.04
CA PHE A 99 -0.99 -18.73 -17.67
C PHE A 99 -0.97 -19.32 -19.07
N GLU A 100 -1.33 -20.60 -19.25
CA GLU A 100 -1.27 -21.26 -20.55
C GLU A 100 -2.17 -20.59 -21.61
N LYS A 101 -3.35 -20.08 -21.21
CA LYS A 101 -4.24 -19.35 -22.12
C LYS A 101 -3.72 -17.96 -22.49
N GLY A 102 -3.02 -17.32 -21.55
CA GLY A 102 -2.49 -15.96 -21.69
C GLY A 102 -1.04 -15.88 -22.19
N ARG A 103 -0.31 -16.99 -22.22
CA ARG A 103 1.16 -17.05 -22.31
C ARG A 103 1.74 -16.21 -23.43
N ASP A 104 1.22 -16.38 -24.65
CA ASP A 104 1.72 -15.70 -25.85
C ASP A 104 1.48 -14.19 -25.86
N ARG A 105 0.74 -13.68 -24.87
CA ARG A 105 0.30 -12.28 -24.77
C ARG A 105 0.83 -11.57 -23.54
N LEU A 106 1.52 -12.29 -22.64
CA LEU A 106 2.13 -11.71 -21.44
C LEU A 106 3.21 -10.70 -21.85
N ARG A 107 3.02 -9.44 -21.46
CA ARG A 107 4.00 -8.38 -21.65
C ARG A 107 4.87 -8.23 -20.41
N LEU A 108 5.66 -9.27 -20.13
CA LEU A 108 6.59 -9.31 -18.99
C LEU A 108 8.03 -9.31 -19.46
N PRO A 109 8.98 -8.77 -18.66
CA PRO A 109 10.39 -9.03 -18.85
C PRO A 109 10.68 -10.53 -18.95
N ARG A 110 11.68 -10.89 -19.76
CA ARG A 110 12.01 -12.31 -20.00
C ARG A 110 12.33 -13.04 -18.70
N ASP A 111 13.10 -12.42 -17.81
CA ASP A 111 13.47 -13.01 -16.52
C ASP A 111 12.24 -13.25 -15.62
N ALA A 112 11.26 -12.33 -15.65
CA ALA A 112 10.01 -12.48 -14.93
C ALA A 112 9.18 -13.65 -15.51
N LEU A 113 9.13 -13.77 -16.84
CA LEU A 113 8.43 -14.86 -17.53
C LEU A 113 9.09 -16.23 -17.29
N ASP A 114 10.43 -16.29 -17.32
CA ASP A 114 11.20 -17.51 -17.07
C ASP A 114 11.00 -17.95 -15.61
N ARG A 115 11.06 -17.03 -14.64
CA ARG A 115 10.74 -17.32 -13.24
C ARG A 115 9.31 -17.82 -13.05
N LEU A 116 8.33 -17.13 -13.64
CA LEU A 116 6.93 -17.57 -13.60
C LEU A 116 6.76 -18.98 -14.18
N THR A 117 7.41 -19.26 -15.31
CA THR A 117 7.36 -20.56 -15.97
C THR A 117 8.00 -21.66 -15.11
N SER A 118 9.19 -21.41 -14.56
CA SER A 118 9.88 -22.34 -13.66
C SER A 118 9.06 -22.62 -12.39
N LEU A 119 8.45 -21.58 -11.83
CA LEU A 119 7.61 -21.70 -10.65
C LEU A 119 6.36 -22.55 -10.93
N ILE A 120 5.67 -22.30 -12.04
CA ILE A 120 4.51 -23.10 -12.46
C ILE A 120 4.93 -24.55 -12.71
N ALA A 121 6.05 -24.80 -13.38
CA ALA A 121 6.54 -26.16 -13.64
C ALA A 121 6.84 -26.94 -12.35
N ASN A 122 7.53 -26.29 -11.39
CA ASN A 122 7.90 -26.91 -10.12
C ASN A 122 6.70 -27.16 -9.20
N SER A 123 5.61 -26.40 -9.36
CA SER A 123 4.38 -26.60 -8.57
C SER A 123 3.60 -27.87 -8.93
N GLY A 124 3.84 -28.45 -10.13
CA GLY A 124 3.12 -29.64 -10.61
C GLY A 124 3.76 -30.99 -10.28
N GLU A 125 5.03 -31.04 -9.88
CA GLU A 125 5.80 -32.29 -9.74
C GLU A 125 5.64 -33.02 -8.38
N GLY A 126 4.54 -32.82 -7.67
CA GLY A 126 4.25 -33.53 -6.42
C GLY A 126 5.10 -33.09 -5.23
N SER A 127 5.57 -31.83 -5.25
CA SER A 127 6.06 -31.17 -4.04
C SER A 127 4.96 -31.17 -2.99
N VAL A 128 5.37 -31.28 -1.74
CA VAL A 128 4.60 -31.42 -0.48
C VAL A 128 3.78 -30.16 -0.17
N LEU A 129 3.11 -29.59 -1.18
CA LEU A 129 2.02 -28.64 -1.01
C LEU A 129 0.73 -29.46 -0.95
N ASN A 130 0.62 -30.34 0.04
CA ASN A 130 -0.71 -30.81 0.41
C ASN A 130 -1.51 -29.56 0.74
N ASP A 131 -2.76 -29.47 0.27
CA ASP A 131 -3.75 -28.44 0.66
C ASP A 131 -4.11 -28.53 2.17
N ASP A 132 -3.18 -28.96 3.04
CA ASP A 132 -3.29 -28.68 4.45
C ASP A 132 -3.15 -27.15 4.58
N GLU A 133 -4.25 -26.53 5.00
CA GLU A 133 -4.46 -25.08 5.18
C GLU A 133 -3.48 -24.42 6.18
N GLY A 134 -2.33 -25.03 6.47
CA GLY A 134 -1.32 -24.56 7.43
C GLY A 134 0.09 -24.38 6.86
N ASP A 135 0.31 -24.49 5.55
CA ASP A 135 1.60 -24.15 4.93
C ASP A 135 1.55 -22.78 4.25
N ASP A 136 1.80 -21.72 5.04
CA ASP A 136 1.69 -20.30 4.65
C ASP A 136 2.48 -19.95 3.38
N ASP A 137 3.60 -20.64 3.14
CA ASP A 137 4.48 -20.42 1.99
C ASP A 137 3.77 -20.68 0.64
N SER A 138 2.86 -21.65 0.60
CA SER A 138 2.08 -22.00 -0.61
C SER A 138 1.11 -20.89 -1.01
N TRP A 139 0.56 -20.20 -0.02
CA TRP A 139 -0.43 -19.17 -0.24
C TRP A 139 0.21 -17.89 -0.80
N GLY A 140 1.35 -17.49 -0.22
CA GLY A 140 2.14 -16.37 -0.71
C GLY A 140 2.50 -16.54 -2.20
N PHE A 141 2.98 -17.73 -2.58
CA PHE A 141 3.31 -18.04 -3.98
C PHE A 141 2.14 -17.79 -4.96
N ARG A 142 0.95 -18.28 -4.62
CA ARG A 142 -0.22 -18.22 -5.51
C ARG A 142 -0.65 -16.78 -5.78
N LYS A 143 -0.59 -15.95 -4.75
CA LYS A 143 -0.91 -14.51 -4.80
C LYS A 143 0.14 -13.74 -5.60
N ASP A 144 1.40 -14.13 -5.51
CA ASP A 144 2.50 -13.55 -6.27
C ASP A 144 2.35 -13.82 -7.77
N ALA A 145 2.14 -15.10 -8.12
CA ALA A 145 1.98 -15.53 -9.50
C ALA A 145 0.76 -14.86 -10.16
N ILE A 146 -0.37 -14.76 -9.46
CA ILE A 146 -1.56 -14.12 -10.03
C ILE A 146 -1.40 -12.60 -10.19
N THR A 147 -0.67 -11.95 -9.28
CA THR A 147 -0.34 -10.51 -9.40
C THR A 147 0.52 -10.27 -10.64
N VAL A 148 1.56 -11.08 -10.83
CA VAL A 148 2.46 -11.02 -12.01
C VAL A 148 1.68 -11.29 -13.31
N LEU A 149 0.79 -12.28 -13.30
CA LEU A 149 -0.09 -12.57 -14.44
C LEU A 149 -0.98 -11.37 -14.78
N CYS A 150 -1.60 -10.73 -13.78
CA CYS A 150 -2.44 -9.56 -14.01
C CYS A 150 -1.63 -8.39 -14.59
N LEU A 151 -0.44 -8.12 -14.05
CA LEU A 151 0.50 -7.12 -14.57
C LEU A 151 0.88 -7.41 -16.03
N GLY A 152 1.13 -8.67 -16.38
CA GLY A 152 1.48 -9.08 -17.74
C GLY A 152 0.31 -9.08 -18.73
N LEU A 153 -0.92 -9.35 -18.28
CA LEU A 153 -2.11 -9.47 -19.11
C LEU A 153 -2.80 -8.12 -19.37
N PHE A 154 -2.77 -7.20 -18.41
CA PHE A 154 -3.53 -5.95 -18.45
C PHE A 154 -2.66 -4.75 -18.83
N HIS A 155 -2.38 -4.60 -20.11
CA HIS A 155 -1.43 -3.58 -20.60
C HIS A 155 -1.86 -2.11 -20.36
N LYS A 156 -3.16 -1.87 -20.10
CA LYS A 156 -3.69 -0.55 -19.75
C LYS A 156 -4.01 -0.40 -18.26
N LEU A 157 -3.51 -1.31 -17.43
CA LEU A 157 -3.70 -1.25 -15.98
C LEU A 157 -3.13 0.06 -15.44
N GLU A 158 -3.96 0.81 -14.71
CA GLU A 158 -3.64 2.07 -14.04
C GLU A 158 -3.46 1.86 -12.54
N THR A 159 -4.22 0.93 -11.96
CA THR A 159 -4.21 0.64 -10.52
C THR A 159 -4.19 -0.87 -10.29
N ILE A 160 -3.32 -1.31 -9.37
CA ILE A 160 -3.36 -2.69 -8.86
C ILE A 160 -3.36 -2.66 -7.33
N GLU A 161 -4.21 -3.48 -6.74
CA GLU A 161 -4.28 -3.73 -5.31
C GLU A 161 -4.12 -5.22 -5.04
N PHE A 162 -3.25 -5.58 -4.10
CA PHE A 162 -3.00 -6.98 -3.77
C PHE A 162 -2.57 -7.18 -2.31
N PRO A 163 -2.96 -8.31 -1.69
CA PRO A 163 -2.51 -8.68 -0.37
C PRO A 163 -1.05 -9.12 -0.41
N VAL A 164 -0.34 -8.92 0.71
CA VAL A 164 1.01 -9.43 0.94
C VAL A 164 1.09 -10.15 2.28
N TYR A 165 1.83 -11.25 2.32
CA TYR A 165 2.06 -12.05 3.53
C TYR A 165 3.50 -11.89 4.00
N PHE A 166 3.77 -12.30 5.23
CA PHE A 166 5.13 -12.40 5.71
C PHE A 166 5.90 -13.37 4.80
N GLY A 167 7.11 -12.98 4.38
CA GLY A 167 7.89 -13.77 3.41
C GLY A 167 7.45 -13.69 1.93
N PHE A 168 6.31 -13.08 1.61
CA PHE A 168 5.72 -13.01 0.25
C PHE A 168 6.72 -12.62 -0.85
N LEU A 169 7.63 -11.68 -0.55
CA LEU A 169 8.52 -11.10 -1.56
C LEU A 169 9.98 -11.62 -1.50
N ASP A 170 10.31 -12.56 -0.61
CA ASP A 170 11.70 -13.02 -0.41
C ASP A 170 12.20 -13.95 -1.54
N GLY A 171 11.29 -14.43 -2.40
CA GLY A 171 11.58 -15.17 -3.63
C GLY A 171 10.82 -14.65 -4.87
N ALA A 172 10.22 -13.46 -4.77
CA ALA A 172 9.17 -13.02 -5.69
C ALA A 172 9.64 -12.73 -7.11
N ILE A 173 8.69 -12.86 -8.04
CA ILE A 173 8.83 -12.44 -9.43
C ILE A 173 8.64 -10.93 -9.55
N LEU A 174 7.79 -10.32 -8.70
CA LEU A 174 7.45 -8.90 -8.74
C LEU A 174 8.65 -7.95 -8.80
N PRO A 175 9.74 -8.15 -8.02
CA PRO A 175 10.92 -7.30 -8.07
C PRO A 175 11.69 -7.36 -9.39
N THR A 176 11.42 -8.34 -10.26
CA THR A 176 12.05 -8.44 -11.59
C THR A 176 11.28 -7.71 -12.68
N ILE A 177 10.05 -7.28 -12.41
CA ILE A 177 9.17 -6.64 -13.43
C ILE A 177 9.63 -5.21 -13.75
N GLY A 178 10.12 -4.47 -12.75
CA GLY A 178 10.59 -3.10 -12.92
C GLY A 178 12.06 -2.98 -13.31
N GLU A 179 12.77 -4.10 -13.46
CA GLU A 179 14.16 -4.06 -13.93
C GLU A 179 14.18 -3.66 -15.41
N PRO A 180 15.09 -2.77 -15.83
CA PRO A 180 15.25 -2.40 -17.23
C PRO A 180 15.75 -3.62 -18.01
N SER A 181 14.82 -4.47 -18.42
CA SER A 181 15.08 -5.61 -19.29
C SER A 181 15.03 -5.13 -20.74
N GLU A 182 15.97 -5.60 -21.56
CA GLU A 182 15.86 -5.47 -23.02
C GLU A 182 14.54 -6.13 -23.44
N ALA A 183 13.53 -5.32 -23.76
CA ALA A 183 12.21 -5.82 -24.08
C ALA A 183 12.32 -6.91 -25.15
N PRO A 184 11.74 -8.10 -24.95
CA PRO A 184 11.80 -9.15 -25.95
C PRO A 184 11.16 -8.63 -27.23
N GLN A 185 11.97 -8.45 -28.27
CA GLN A 185 11.46 -8.08 -29.59
C GLN A 185 10.50 -9.18 -30.03
N PRO A 186 9.23 -8.85 -30.37
CA PRO A 186 8.30 -9.85 -30.84
C PRO A 186 8.92 -10.56 -32.03
N ALA A 187 8.96 -11.90 -31.97
CA ALA A 187 9.52 -12.75 -33.00
C ALA A 187 8.65 -12.66 -34.26
N GLY A 188 8.86 -11.61 -35.05
CA GLY A 188 8.16 -11.35 -36.31
C GLY A 188 7.23 -10.14 -36.25
N GLY A 189 7.73 -9.00 -36.72
CA GLY A 189 6.91 -8.03 -37.44
C GLY A 189 6.68 -6.67 -36.78
N GLN A 190 7.23 -5.66 -37.47
CA GLN A 190 6.94 -4.22 -37.43
C GLN A 190 7.39 -3.46 -36.17
N ASP A 191 8.25 -2.46 -36.42
CA ASP A 191 8.62 -1.33 -35.56
C ASP A 191 7.39 -0.46 -35.22
N GLY A 192 6.31 -1.06 -34.74
CA GLY A 192 5.23 -0.34 -34.09
C GLY A 192 5.68 -0.05 -32.66
N ASP A 193 5.53 1.19 -32.21
CA ASP A 193 5.76 1.66 -30.85
C ASP A 193 5.16 0.69 -29.82
N ALA A 194 5.94 -0.33 -29.44
CA ALA A 194 5.55 -1.29 -28.44
C ALA A 194 5.59 -0.53 -27.11
N GLU A 195 4.41 -0.10 -26.68
CA GLU A 195 4.21 0.58 -25.40
C GLU A 195 4.90 -0.22 -24.29
N ALA A 196 5.76 0.46 -23.52
CA ALA A 196 6.56 -0.19 -22.49
C ALA A 196 5.64 -0.96 -21.52
N PRO A 197 6.07 -2.13 -21.00
CA PRO A 197 5.34 -2.84 -19.97
C PRO A 197 4.95 -1.91 -18.83
N LEU A 198 3.69 -1.97 -18.40
CA LEU A 198 3.17 -1.18 -17.27
C LEU A 198 3.29 0.35 -17.43
N ALA A 199 3.42 0.88 -18.65
CA ALA A 199 3.52 2.33 -18.89
C ALA A 199 2.33 3.14 -18.33
N ASN A 200 1.18 2.49 -18.19
CA ASN A 200 -0.04 3.10 -17.66
C ASN A 200 -0.20 2.95 -16.14
N LEU A 201 0.62 2.13 -15.47
CA LEU A 201 0.47 1.85 -14.05
C LEU A 201 0.86 3.09 -13.23
N ARG A 202 -0.10 3.64 -12.51
CA ARG A 202 0.03 4.87 -11.72
C ARG A 202 -0.08 4.65 -10.23
N THR A 203 -0.84 3.63 -9.83
CA THR A 203 -1.13 3.35 -8.42
C THR A 203 -0.84 1.90 -8.09
N ILE A 204 -0.07 1.69 -7.03
CA ILE A 204 0.06 0.40 -6.37
C ILE A 204 -0.53 0.54 -4.97
N ALA A 205 -1.44 -0.37 -4.65
CA ALA A 205 -1.99 -0.54 -3.31
C ALA A 205 -1.59 -1.94 -2.79
N MET A 206 -1.16 -1.99 -1.53
CA MET A 206 -0.81 -3.23 -0.86
C MET A 206 -1.37 -3.22 0.55
N HIS A 207 -1.80 -4.38 1.03
CA HIS A 207 -2.12 -4.55 2.43
C HIS A 207 -1.52 -5.85 2.95
N HIS A 208 -1.00 -5.83 4.16
CA HIS A 208 -0.62 -7.07 4.83
C HIS A 208 -1.87 -7.86 5.17
N ASP A 209 -1.96 -9.11 4.72
CA ASP A 209 -3.11 -9.99 5.00
C ASP A 209 -2.77 -10.97 6.14
N ASP A 210 -2.27 -10.41 7.23
CA ASP A 210 -2.12 -11.06 8.52
C ASP A 210 -2.48 -10.05 9.61
N THR A 211 -2.91 -10.55 10.76
CA THR A 211 -3.20 -9.75 11.96
C THR A 211 -1.95 -9.44 12.78
N GLU A 212 -0.82 -10.07 12.46
CA GLU A 212 0.47 -9.85 13.10
C GLU A 212 1.50 -9.31 12.11
N TYR A 213 2.50 -8.59 12.62
CA TYR A 213 3.62 -8.02 11.86
C TYR A 213 3.24 -6.95 10.82
N ALA A 214 4.18 -6.64 9.94
CA ALA A 214 4.02 -5.74 8.82
C ALA A 214 4.87 -6.21 7.64
N SER A 215 4.40 -5.94 6.43
CA SER A 215 5.15 -6.24 5.21
C SER A 215 6.05 -5.08 4.81
N ARG A 216 7.31 -5.40 4.52
CA ARG A 216 8.34 -4.42 4.14
C ARG A 216 8.13 -3.89 2.72
N VAL A 217 8.01 -2.57 2.58
CA VAL A 217 7.86 -1.90 1.27
C VAL A 217 9.09 -2.09 0.40
N SER A 218 10.28 -2.18 0.98
CA SER A 218 11.53 -2.40 0.24
C SER A 218 11.51 -3.63 -0.66
N LYS A 219 10.72 -4.65 -0.28
CA LYS A 219 10.63 -5.88 -1.03
C LYS A 219 9.92 -5.73 -2.39
N LEU A 220 9.21 -4.63 -2.66
CA LEU A 220 8.72 -4.35 -4.02
C LEU A 220 9.86 -4.08 -5.01
N GLY A 221 11.04 -3.72 -4.53
CA GLY A 221 12.25 -3.56 -5.33
C GLY A 221 12.06 -2.62 -6.51
N SER A 222 12.35 -3.12 -7.71
CA SER A 222 12.33 -2.33 -8.94
C SER A 222 10.92 -1.86 -9.35
N LEU A 223 9.85 -2.47 -8.82
CA LEU A 223 8.48 -2.08 -9.16
C LEU A 223 8.18 -0.63 -8.71
N LEU A 224 8.76 -0.19 -7.59
CA LEU A 224 8.66 1.19 -7.11
C LEU A 224 9.36 2.20 -8.04
N LEU A 225 10.26 1.73 -8.90
CA LEU A 225 11.06 2.55 -9.81
C LEU A 225 10.36 2.79 -11.16
N LEU A 226 9.15 2.26 -11.36
CA LEU A 226 8.41 2.46 -12.59
C LEU A 226 8.15 3.96 -12.82
N PRO A 227 8.51 4.52 -13.99
CA PRO A 227 8.48 5.96 -14.22
C PRO A 227 7.07 6.56 -14.23
N GLY A 228 6.05 5.73 -14.51
CA GLY A 228 4.64 6.14 -14.51
C GLY A 228 3.99 6.14 -13.13
N LEU A 229 4.64 5.53 -12.13
CA LEU A 229 4.06 5.29 -10.81
C LEU A 229 4.07 6.60 -9.98
N GLN A 230 2.89 7.00 -9.52
CA GLN A 230 2.64 8.29 -8.85
C GLN A 230 2.10 8.12 -7.44
N ASP A 231 1.36 7.04 -7.21
CA ASP A 231 0.63 6.84 -5.97
C ASP A 231 1.03 5.50 -5.35
N PHE A 232 1.40 5.53 -4.08
CA PHE A 232 1.57 4.35 -3.26
C PHE A 232 0.54 4.36 -2.12
N GLN A 233 -0.12 3.23 -1.91
CA GLN A 233 -1.02 3.01 -0.79
C GLN A 233 -0.61 1.73 -0.09
N GLY A 234 -0.28 1.81 1.18
CA GLY A 234 0.08 0.66 2.01
C GLY A 234 -0.88 0.58 3.19
N ARG A 235 -1.31 -0.62 3.55
CA ARG A 235 -1.94 -0.91 4.85
C ARG A 235 -1.13 -1.96 5.60
N MET A 236 -0.85 -1.73 6.88
CA MET A 236 -0.02 -2.66 7.68
C MET A 236 1.36 -2.93 7.04
N MET A 237 1.93 -1.88 6.45
CA MET A 237 3.24 -1.92 5.80
C MET A 237 4.31 -1.32 6.71
N ASP A 238 5.51 -1.90 6.68
CA ASP A 238 6.74 -1.36 7.25
C ASP A 238 7.50 -0.59 6.16
N TRP A 239 7.60 0.72 6.32
CA TRP A 239 8.36 1.58 5.42
C TRP A 239 9.85 1.53 5.78
N ASP A 240 10.50 0.44 5.36
CA ASP A 240 11.90 0.13 5.63
C ASP A 240 12.80 0.47 4.44
N THR A 241 13.13 1.74 4.22
CA THR A 241 13.89 2.11 3.01
C THR A 241 15.40 1.84 3.10
N SER A 242 15.77 0.56 3.18
CA SER A 242 17.06 0.05 2.68
C SER A 242 17.35 0.48 1.21
N LEU A 243 16.32 0.94 0.49
CA LEU A 243 16.40 1.58 -0.83
C LEU A 243 17.30 2.83 -0.86
N ALA A 244 17.22 3.71 0.14
CA ALA A 244 18.05 4.93 0.17
C ALA A 244 19.52 4.60 0.48
N GLY A 245 19.76 3.66 1.40
CA GLY A 245 21.10 3.21 1.76
C GLY A 245 21.82 2.44 0.64
N SER A 246 21.08 1.69 -0.18
CA SER A 246 21.66 0.93 -1.29
C SER A 246 21.86 1.76 -2.57
N ARG A 247 21.02 2.78 -2.80
CA ARG A 247 21.08 3.62 -4.01
C ARG A 247 20.63 5.06 -3.71
N PRO A 248 21.49 5.91 -3.10
CA PRO A 248 21.12 7.26 -2.64
C PRO A 248 20.69 8.21 -3.76
N GLU A 249 21.06 7.92 -5.01
CA GLU A 249 20.66 8.71 -6.18
C GLU A 249 19.25 8.38 -6.69
N THR A 250 18.63 7.31 -6.18
CA THR A 250 17.31 6.87 -6.64
C THR A 250 16.24 7.85 -6.20
N LYS A 251 15.50 8.38 -7.18
CA LYS A 251 14.32 9.22 -6.93
C LYS A 251 13.08 8.51 -7.45
N LEU A 252 12.08 8.38 -6.58
CA LEU A 252 10.78 7.82 -6.90
C LEU A 252 9.87 8.91 -7.48
N GLY A 253 8.96 8.50 -8.36
CA GLY A 253 8.00 9.38 -9.03
C GLY A 253 6.79 9.80 -8.19
N PHE A 254 6.75 9.43 -6.90
CA PHE A 254 5.54 9.55 -6.09
C PHE A 254 5.13 11.00 -5.83
N LEU A 255 3.84 11.24 -6.08
CA LEU A 255 3.11 12.45 -5.72
C LEU A 255 2.27 12.21 -4.45
N LYS A 256 1.87 10.97 -4.20
CA LYS A 256 1.02 10.58 -3.08
C LYS A 256 1.51 9.29 -2.42
N VAL A 257 1.65 9.34 -1.11
CA VAL A 257 1.91 8.17 -0.27
C VAL A 257 0.89 8.15 0.86
N ILE A 258 0.16 7.04 0.97
CA ILE A 258 -0.76 6.76 2.08
C ILE A 258 -0.29 5.48 2.76
N LEU A 259 -0.12 5.53 4.07
CA LEU A 259 0.24 4.41 4.93
C LEU A 259 -0.84 4.31 6.01
N GLU A 260 -1.69 3.29 5.94
CA GLU A 260 -2.78 3.02 6.90
C GLU A 260 -2.35 1.94 7.89
N GLN A 261 -2.49 2.20 9.19
CA GLN A 261 -2.09 1.25 10.24
C GLN A 261 -0.68 0.70 10.01
N SER A 262 0.28 1.56 9.72
CA SER A 262 1.59 1.20 9.16
C SER A 262 2.74 1.61 10.09
N LEU A 263 3.90 1.00 9.90
CA LEU A 263 5.12 1.31 10.64
C LEU A 263 6.06 2.17 9.80
N ILE A 264 6.58 3.24 10.39
CA ILE A 264 7.64 4.07 9.81
C ILE A 264 8.37 4.80 10.93
N GLU A 265 9.67 4.54 11.05
CA GLU A 265 10.56 5.24 11.97
C GLU A 265 11.07 6.56 11.39
N ALA A 266 11.74 7.37 12.21
CA ALA A 266 12.29 8.66 11.80
C ALA A 266 13.27 8.55 10.62
N SER A 267 14.06 7.48 10.56
CA SER A 267 14.99 7.18 9.46
C SER A 267 14.24 6.92 8.15
N GLY A 268 13.26 6.00 8.16
CA GLY A 268 12.42 5.68 7.01
C GLY A 268 11.58 6.88 6.53
N PHE A 269 11.12 7.71 7.46
CA PHE A 269 10.41 8.96 7.14
C PHE A 269 11.31 9.98 6.44
N GLN A 270 12.54 10.18 6.93
CA GLN A 270 13.51 11.04 6.27
C GLN A 270 13.87 10.54 4.87
N ASP A 271 14.11 9.23 4.75
CA ASP A 271 14.39 8.59 3.47
C ASP A 271 13.23 8.75 2.49
N LEU A 272 12.00 8.50 2.92
CA LEU A 272 10.79 8.69 2.12
C LEU A 272 10.74 10.08 1.49
N LEU A 273 10.90 11.14 2.29
CA LEU A 273 10.89 12.50 1.79
C LEU A 273 12.07 12.80 0.87
N THR A 274 13.24 12.20 1.16
CA THR A 274 14.46 12.38 0.36
C THR A 274 14.34 11.73 -1.02
N ILE A 275 13.79 10.52 -1.10
CA ILE A 275 13.65 9.76 -2.34
C ILE A 275 12.41 10.20 -3.14
N CYS A 276 11.41 10.80 -2.51
CA CYS A 276 10.21 11.33 -3.15
C CYS A 276 10.18 12.87 -3.15
N PRO A 277 11.08 13.56 -3.87
CA PRO A 277 11.20 15.02 -3.82
C PRO A 277 9.99 15.77 -4.40
N ARG A 278 9.08 15.06 -5.07
CA ARG A 278 7.84 15.60 -5.66
C ARG A 278 6.59 15.27 -4.84
N LEU A 279 6.75 14.68 -3.65
CA LEU A 279 5.64 14.25 -2.81
C LEU A 279 4.76 15.45 -2.42
N GLN A 280 3.47 15.35 -2.71
CA GLN A 280 2.48 16.39 -2.44
C GLN A 280 1.51 15.97 -1.34
N VAL A 281 1.19 14.68 -1.25
CA VAL A 281 0.26 14.14 -0.25
C VAL A 281 0.99 13.05 0.52
N LEU A 282 1.12 13.25 1.83
CA LEU A 282 1.64 12.25 2.74
C LEU A 282 0.61 12.03 3.85
N ARG A 283 0.14 10.79 3.97
CA ARG A 283 -0.73 10.37 5.07
C ARG A 283 -0.15 9.14 5.73
N ILE A 284 -0.02 9.19 7.05
CA ILE A 284 0.52 8.11 7.85
C ILE A 284 -0.39 7.95 9.06
N GLU A 285 -1.03 6.81 9.15
CA GLU A 285 -1.75 6.34 10.31
C GLU A 285 -0.94 5.17 10.88
N TRP A 286 -0.45 5.32 12.12
CA TRP A 286 0.18 4.22 12.83
C TRP A 286 -0.90 3.41 13.54
N GLY A 287 -0.82 2.08 13.51
CA GLY A 287 -1.85 1.22 14.07
C GLY A 287 -1.28 0.16 15.00
N SER A 288 -2.02 -0.21 16.04
CA SER A 288 -1.65 -1.25 17.00
C SER A 288 -1.67 -2.66 16.40
N ALA A 289 -2.34 -2.81 15.26
CA ALA A 289 -2.48 -4.08 14.56
C ALA A 289 -1.19 -4.52 13.85
N THR A 290 -0.22 -3.62 13.64
CA THR A 290 1.12 -4.02 13.20
C THR A 290 1.95 -4.38 14.43
N VAL A 291 2.34 -5.65 14.54
CA VAL A 291 3.26 -6.10 15.60
C VAL A 291 4.66 -5.63 15.23
N GLY A 292 5.09 -4.52 15.82
CA GLY A 292 6.44 -4.00 15.69
C GLY A 292 6.65 -2.80 16.61
N ASP A 293 7.78 -2.79 17.31
CA ASP A 293 8.18 -1.64 18.12
C ASP A 293 8.52 -0.49 17.16
N CYS A 294 7.80 0.63 17.28
CA CYS A 294 8.05 1.83 16.48
C CYS A 294 8.26 3.02 17.41
N GLU A 295 9.49 3.51 17.46
CA GLU A 295 9.84 4.70 18.22
C GLU A 295 9.55 5.97 17.40
N LEU A 296 8.67 6.83 17.92
CA LEU A 296 8.35 8.12 17.34
C LEU A 296 9.26 9.22 17.89
N GLU A 297 10.42 9.38 17.25
CA GLU A 297 11.33 10.51 17.47
C GLU A 297 10.85 11.78 16.76
N LEU A 298 9.83 12.46 17.29
CA LEU A 298 9.11 13.55 16.61
C LEU A 298 10.02 14.73 16.21
N ASP A 299 11.08 15.00 16.97
CA ASP A 299 12.06 16.04 16.63
C ASP A 299 12.74 15.75 15.28
N ARG A 300 13.04 14.48 15.00
CA ARG A 300 13.65 14.03 13.74
C ARG A 300 12.66 14.07 12.59
N PHE A 301 11.42 13.66 12.81
CA PHE A 301 10.34 13.82 11.83
C PHE A 301 10.16 15.30 11.44
N GLY A 302 10.12 16.19 12.43
CA GLY A 302 10.05 17.63 12.23
C GLY A 302 11.25 18.17 11.44
N GLY A 303 12.46 17.69 11.74
CA GLY A 303 13.68 18.01 11.00
C GLY A 303 13.58 17.62 9.52
N ALA A 304 13.21 16.37 9.25
CA ALA A 304 13.04 15.83 7.90
C ALA A 304 11.95 16.59 7.11
N LEU A 305 10.83 16.93 7.73
CA LEU A 305 9.79 17.77 7.12
C LEU A 305 10.32 19.13 6.68
N ARG A 306 11.05 19.82 7.56
CA ARG A 306 11.62 21.14 7.24
C ARG A 306 12.67 21.06 6.13
N GLU A 307 13.45 20.00 6.08
CA GLU A 307 14.54 19.84 5.12
C GLU A 307 14.06 19.37 3.74
N HIS A 308 13.13 18.41 3.69
CA HIS A 308 12.77 17.70 2.46
C HIS A 308 11.28 17.82 2.09
N GLY A 309 10.40 18.20 3.02
CA GLY A 309 8.95 18.24 2.83
C GLY A 309 8.43 19.45 2.04
N VAL A 310 9.29 20.27 1.43
CA VAL A 310 8.93 21.58 0.87
C VAL A 310 7.82 21.55 -0.19
N GLN A 311 7.59 20.43 -0.88
CA GLN A 311 6.54 20.25 -1.89
C GLN A 311 5.19 19.76 -1.34
N LEU A 312 5.12 19.41 -0.06
CA LEU A 312 3.92 18.86 0.57
C LEU A 312 2.78 19.89 0.54
N GLN A 313 1.62 19.42 0.09
CA GLN A 313 0.35 20.15 0.07
C GLN A 313 -0.63 19.60 1.11
N GLU A 314 -0.58 18.30 1.38
CA GLU A 314 -1.35 17.64 2.43
C GLU A 314 -0.43 16.79 3.30
N LEU A 315 -0.50 17.02 4.62
CA LEU A 315 0.16 16.22 5.64
C LEU A 315 -0.89 15.74 6.65
N ASP A 316 -0.99 14.43 6.79
CA ASP A 316 -1.86 13.76 7.77
C ASP A 316 -1.00 12.77 8.57
N LEU A 317 -0.82 13.00 9.88
CA LEU A 317 -0.05 12.15 10.77
C LEU A 317 -0.92 11.76 11.95
N ASP A 318 -1.31 10.48 12.04
CA ASP A 318 -2.19 9.98 13.10
C ASP A 318 -1.54 8.82 13.84
N CYS A 319 -1.02 9.09 15.04
CA CYS A 319 -0.39 8.10 15.90
C CYS A 319 -1.25 7.65 17.08
N ARG A 320 -2.56 7.99 17.09
CA ARG A 320 -3.43 7.72 18.24
C ARG A 320 -3.71 6.23 18.48
N GLU A 321 -3.59 5.43 17.42
CA GLU A 321 -3.73 3.98 17.49
C GLU A 321 -2.37 3.28 17.62
N LEU A 322 -1.25 4.02 17.73
CA LEU A 322 0.06 3.42 18.02
C LEU A 322 0.05 2.81 19.42
N MET A 323 0.57 1.59 19.54
CA MET A 323 0.77 0.94 20.84
C MET A 323 1.59 1.85 21.76
N GLY A 324 1.21 1.97 23.04
CA GLY A 324 1.93 2.81 24.00
C GLY A 324 1.63 4.32 23.92
N TYR A 325 0.99 4.84 22.87
CA TYR A 325 0.75 6.29 22.71
C TYR A 325 0.02 6.93 23.92
N TRP A 326 -0.95 6.22 24.48
CA TRP A 326 -1.74 6.67 25.65
C TRP A 326 -1.15 6.25 27.00
N GLU A 327 -0.11 5.41 27.02
CA GLU A 327 0.46 4.92 28.25
C GLU A 327 1.39 5.98 28.85
N VAL A 328 1.18 6.28 30.13
CA VAL A 328 1.73 7.46 30.82
C VAL A 328 3.25 7.40 30.96
N ASP A 329 3.84 6.21 30.86
CA ASP A 329 5.23 5.96 31.24
C ASP A 329 6.15 5.56 30.06
N LEU A 330 5.69 5.56 28.81
CA LEU A 330 6.50 5.08 27.68
C LEU A 330 7.23 6.22 26.95
N GLU A 331 8.56 6.08 26.92
CA GLU A 331 9.56 6.89 26.20
C GLU A 331 9.39 6.84 24.66
N GLU A 332 8.47 6.01 24.16
CA GLU A 332 8.28 5.66 22.74
C GLU A 332 7.83 6.83 21.85
N CYS A 333 7.25 7.88 22.43
CA CYS A 333 6.93 9.13 21.74
C CYS A 333 7.68 10.29 22.39
N SER A 334 8.79 10.70 21.79
CA SER A 334 9.65 11.76 22.33
C SER A 334 9.72 13.00 21.42
N GLY A 335 9.90 14.17 22.04
CA GLY A 335 10.10 15.43 21.33
C GLY A 335 8.82 16.04 20.74
N ARG A 336 8.97 16.81 19.65
CA ARG A 336 7.87 17.47 18.94
C ARG A 336 8.23 17.75 17.49
N LEU A 337 7.23 17.80 16.60
CA LEU A 337 7.47 18.21 15.21
C LEU A 337 8.02 19.64 15.11
N GLY A 338 7.58 20.53 16.00
CA GLY A 338 8.01 21.92 16.05
C GLY A 338 7.37 22.77 14.95
N LYS A 339 8.05 23.85 14.56
CA LYS A 339 7.52 24.79 13.55
C LYS A 339 7.56 24.18 12.14
N LEU A 340 6.46 24.35 11.41
CA LEU A 340 6.26 23.89 10.02
C LEU A 340 6.08 25.07 9.04
N ASP A 341 6.52 26.27 9.42
CA ASP A 341 6.44 27.50 8.63
C ASP A 341 7.22 27.43 7.29
N GLY A 342 8.23 26.56 7.21
CA GLY A 342 8.96 26.27 5.97
C GLY A 342 8.14 25.52 4.90
N LEU A 343 7.00 24.92 5.25
CA LEU A 343 6.15 24.15 4.33
C LEU A 343 5.17 25.08 3.58
N GLY A 344 5.70 25.98 2.75
CA GLY A 344 4.91 27.06 2.11
C GLY A 344 3.81 26.59 1.15
N HIS A 345 3.83 25.33 0.70
CA HIS A 345 2.79 24.74 -0.16
C HIS A 345 1.69 24.00 0.61
N LEU A 346 1.83 23.87 1.93
CA LEU A 346 0.92 23.10 2.76
C LEU A 346 -0.46 23.78 2.85
N LYS A 347 -1.49 23.07 2.36
CA LYS A 347 -2.89 23.52 2.34
C LYS A 347 -3.72 22.81 3.40
N ARG A 348 -3.36 21.55 3.72
CA ARG A 348 -4.05 20.73 4.70
C ARG A 348 -3.03 20.14 5.67
N LEU A 349 -3.31 20.34 6.96
CA LEU A 349 -2.57 19.75 8.06
C LEU A 349 -3.57 19.05 8.97
N SER A 350 -3.31 17.77 9.25
CA SER A 350 -4.08 16.96 10.18
C SER A 350 -3.09 16.19 11.05
N LEU A 351 -3.15 16.43 12.36
CA LEU A 351 -2.33 15.74 13.35
C LEU A 351 -2.85 15.99 14.77
N PRO A 352 -2.56 15.09 15.73
CA PRO A 352 -2.77 15.34 17.15
C PRO A 352 -2.02 16.59 17.63
N MET A 353 -2.62 17.38 18.51
CA MET A 353 -2.03 18.68 18.94
C MET A 353 -0.73 18.49 19.72
N ASP A 354 -0.68 17.46 20.56
CA ASP A 354 0.46 17.08 21.40
C ASP A 354 1.69 16.68 20.58
N ILE A 355 1.55 16.06 19.40
CA ILE A 355 2.73 15.78 18.56
C ILE A 355 3.33 17.05 17.92
N LEU A 356 2.51 18.10 17.74
CA LEU A 356 2.97 19.37 17.19
C LEU A 356 3.77 20.17 18.20
N VAL A 357 3.21 20.34 19.41
CA VAL A 357 3.75 21.23 20.44
C VAL A 357 4.67 20.50 21.44
N GLY A 358 4.61 19.17 21.46
CA GLY A 358 5.14 18.30 22.50
C GLY A 358 4.07 18.02 23.56
N LYS A 359 4.21 16.91 24.30
CA LYS A 359 3.46 16.76 25.55
C LYS A 359 3.78 17.99 26.41
N ALA A 360 2.76 18.63 26.98
CA ALA A 360 3.01 19.59 28.05
C ALA A 360 3.85 18.80 29.05
N ALA A 361 5.08 19.23 29.29
CA ALA A 361 5.83 18.66 30.40
C ALA A 361 4.85 18.73 31.56
N ASP A 362 4.46 17.57 32.09
CA ASP A 362 3.74 17.54 33.35
C ASP A 362 4.51 18.53 34.19
N GLU A 363 3.83 19.60 34.59
CA GLU A 363 4.40 20.61 35.45
C GLU A 363 5.04 19.78 36.54
N GLU A 364 6.37 19.62 36.50
CA GLU A 364 7.10 18.93 37.55
C GLU A 364 6.53 19.61 38.78
N GLU A 365 5.79 18.85 39.60
CA GLU A 365 5.35 19.32 40.89
C GLU A 365 6.65 19.75 41.55
N ASP A 366 6.96 21.05 41.42
CA ASP A 366 8.12 21.69 41.97
C ASP A 366 8.00 21.31 43.44
N PRO A 367 8.85 20.39 43.94
CA PRO A 367 8.55 19.68 45.18
C PRO A 367 8.40 20.77 46.21
N ALA A 368 7.16 20.95 46.69
CA ALA A 368 6.76 22.12 47.46
C ALA A 368 7.88 22.43 48.45
N PRO A 369 8.41 23.67 48.48
CA PRO A 369 9.65 23.97 49.15
C PRO A 369 9.57 23.40 50.56
N VAL A 370 10.40 22.38 50.82
CA VAL A 370 10.48 21.76 52.13
C VAL A 370 10.84 22.90 53.07
N LEU A 371 9.85 23.37 53.82
CA LEU A 371 10.04 24.29 54.93
C LEU A 371 10.99 23.58 55.88
N GLN A 372 12.29 23.85 55.74
CA GLN A 372 13.28 23.52 56.74
C GLN A 372 12.88 24.32 57.99
N LEU A 373 12.16 23.65 58.89
CA LEU A 373 12.02 24.10 60.26
C LEU A 373 13.43 24.13 60.85
N GLU A 374 14.02 25.33 60.89
CA GLU A 374 15.22 25.59 61.68
C GLU A 374 14.94 25.18 63.13
N GLU A 375 15.50 24.05 63.55
CA GLU A 375 15.60 23.70 64.95
C GLU A 375 16.51 24.73 65.64
N THR A 376 15.88 25.66 66.37
CA THR A 376 16.58 26.57 67.28
C THR A 376 17.44 25.78 68.28
N PRO A 377 18.75 26.04 68.40
CA PRO A 377 19.59 25.37 69.38
C PRO A 377 19.27 25.87 70.79
N SER A 378 18.79 24.97 71.65
CA SER A 378 18.60 25.21 73.07
C SER A 378 19.96 25.40 73.77
N ARG A 379 20.24 26.65 74.15
CA ARG A 379 21.30 27.00 75.11
C ARG A 379 20.86 26.57 76.51
N CYS A 380 21.52 25.56 77.08
CA CYS A 380 21.57 25.35 78.52
C CYS A 380 23.00 25.57 79.01
N SER A 381 23.21 26.75 79.57
CA SER A 381 24.31 27.12 80.44
C SER A 381 24.03 26.59 81.86
N SER A 382 24.93 25.79 82.42
CA SER A 382 25.07 25.70 83.88
C SER A 382 26.54 25.49 84.25
N THR A 383 27.10 26.55 84.80
CA THR A 383 28.35 26.67 85.53
C THR A 383 28.39 25.79 86.79
N SER A 384 29.60 25.35 87.12
CA SER A 384 30.06 24.59 88.30
C SER A 384 29.77 25.27 89.67
N PRO A 385 30.03 24.61 90.81
CA PRO A 385 31.39 24.71 91.38
C PRO A 385 31.93 23.47 92.14
N ASN A 386 33.27 23.36 92.10
CA ASN A 386 34.24 22.84 93.07
C ASN A 386 33.78 21.96 94.26
N SER A 387 34.41 20.78 94.37
CA SER A 387 35.28 20.37 95.49
C SER A 387 36.22 19.27 95.04
#